data_AF-A0A6I7X2U2-F1
#
_entry.id   AF-A0A6I7X2U2-F1
#
_cell.length_a   1.000
_cell.length_b   1.000
_cell.length_c   1.000
_cell.angle_alpha   90.00
_cell.angle_beta   90.00
_cell.angle_gamma   90.00
#
_symmetry.space_group_name_H-M   'P 1'
#
loop_
_entity.id
_entity.type
_entity.pdbx_description
1 polymer ?
#
loop_
_entity_poly.entity_id
_entity_poly.type
_entity_poly.pdbx_seq_one_letter_code
_entity_poly.pdbx_strand_id
1 'polypeptide(L)'
;MEPYKLKDSGVEWLGNIPAHWKIDRLKDVSRLRDEKTSIKSNTEDYVELEDISQWTGKILNKRNTLEVASQVNVFYKGDVLFGKLRPYL
;
A
#
# COMPACT_ATOMS: atom_id res chain seq x y z
N MET A 1 -31.07 -5.35 -17.86
CA MET A 1 -29.99 -5.82 -16.97
C MET A 1 -30.67 -6.44 -15.76
N GLU A 2 -30.34 -7.69 -15.41
CA GLU A 2 -30.87 -8.27 -14.18
C GLU A 2 -30.26 -7.55 -12.95
N PRO A 3 -31.04 -7.29 -11.90
CA PRO A 3 -30.51 -6.67 -10.69
C PRO A 3 -29.54 -7.63 -10.00
N TYR A 4 -28.33 -7.15 -9.69
CA TYR A 4 -27.36 -7.90 -8.89
C TYR A 4 -27.98 -8.27 -7.53
N LYS A 5 -27.98 -9.56 -7.18
CA LYS A 5 -28.38 -9.99 -5.83
C LYS A 5 -27.42 -9.36 -4.81
N LEU A 6 -28.00 -8.71 -3.80
CA LEU A 6 -27.27 -8.11 -2.69
C LEU A 6 -27.45 -8.95 -1.42
N LYS A 7 -26.50 -8.84 -0.49
CA LYS A 7 -26.58 -9.37 0.87
C LYS A 7 -26.08 -8.31 1.86
N ASP A 8 -26.54 -8.39 3.10
CA ASP A 8 -25.99 -7.59 4.18
C ASP A 8 -24.52 -7.96 4.41
N SER A 9 -23.64 -6.95 4.49
CA SER A 9 -22.24 -7.17 4.81
C SER A 9 -22.00 -7.45 6.29
N GLY A 10 -22.94 -7.09 7.17
CA GLY A 10 -22.73 -7.11 8.62
C GLY A 10 -21.75 -6.03 9.12
N VAL A 11 -21.39 -5.05 8.27
CA VAL A 11 -20.54 -3.91 8.59
C VAL A 11 -21.34 -2.62 8.35
N GLU A 12 -21.66 -1.90 9.42
CA GLU A 12 -22.61 -0.78 9.39
C GLU A 12 -22.29 0.28 8.33
N TRP A 13 -21.04 0.73 8.24
CA TRP A 13 -20.64 1.77 7.29
C TRP A 13 -20.59 1.29 5.83
N LEU A 14 -20.57 -0.02 5.60
CA LEU A 14 -20.45 -0.63 4.26
C LEU A 14 -21.83 -1.01 3.68
N GLY A 15 -22.80 -1.36 4.53
CA GLY A 15 -24.17 -1.68 4.12
C GLY A 15 -24.27 -2.97 3.29
N ASN A 16 -25.10 -2.96 2.24
CA ASN A 16 -25.32 -4.13 1.38
C ASN A 16 -24.24 -4.27 0.31
N ILE A 17 -23.76 -5.50 0.10
CA ILE A 17 -22.72 -5.85 -0.88
C ILE A 17 -23.24 -6.90 -1.88
N PRO A 18 -22.60 -7.07 -3.05
CA PRO A 18 -22.95 -8.15 -3.98
C PRO A 18 -22.91 -9.53 -3.30
N ALA A 19 -23.93 -10.35 -3.51
CA ALA A 19 -24.11 -11.62 -2.80
C ALA A 19 -22.92 -12.59 -2.95
N HIS A 20 -22.20 -12.52 -4.08
CA HIS A 20 -21.04 -13.35 -4.40
C HIS A 20 -19.72 -12.87 -3.77
N TRP A 21 -19.68 -11.65 -3.19
CA TRP A 21 -18.47 -11.14 -2.55
C TRP A 21 -18.23 -11.82 -1.20
N LYS A 22 -16.97 -12.08 -0.88
CA LYS A 22 -16.57 -12.59 0.43
C LYS A 22 -15.99 -11.44 1.26
N ILE A 23 -16.26 -11.47 2.57
CA ILE A 23 -15.66 -10.56 3.54
C ILE A 23 -14.51 -11.30 4.20
N ASP A 24 -13.31 -10.72 4.13
CA ASP A 24 -12.09 -11.27 4.70
C ASP A 24 -11.25 -10.16 5.33
N ARG A 25 -10.33 -10.53 6.23
CA ARG A 25 -9.37 -9.58 6.81
C ARG A 25 -8.19 -9.42 5.86
N LEU A 26 -7.68 -8.19 5.70
CA LEU A 26 -6.54 -7.91 4.81
C LEU A 26 -5.34 -8.83 5.05
N LYS A 27 -5.03 -9.13 6.32
CA LYS A 27 -3.93 -10.03 6.70
C LYS A 27 -4.06 -11.48 6.21
N ASP A 28 -5.29 -11.92 5.94
CA ASP A 28 -5.57 -13.28 5.47
C ASP A 28 -5.49 -13.39 3.94
N VAL A 29 -5.51 -12.24 3.22
CA VAL A 29 -5.47 -12.17 1.75
C VAL A 29 -4.24 -11.44 1.20
N SER A 30 -3.32 -11.03 2.06
CA SER A 30 -2.09 -10.35 1.69
C SER A 30 -0.91 -10.87 2.52
N ARG A 31 0.31 -10.68 1.99
CA ARG A 31 1.55 -10.99 2.70
C ARG A 31 2.25 -9.69 3.09
N LEU A 32 2.54 -9.53 4.38
CA LEU A 32 3.39 -8.45 4.84
C LEU A 32 4.83 -8.70 4.38
N ARG A 33 5.44 -7.72 3.73
CA ARG A 33 6.89 -7.69 3.49
C ARG A 33 7.55 -6.83 4.55
N ASP A 34 8.50 -7.43 5.24
CA ASP A 34 9.30 -6.85 6.31
C ASP A 34 10.81 -6.88 6.00
N GLU A 35 11.15 -7.12 4.73
CA GLU A 35 12.50 -7.05 4.20
C GLU A 35 13.06 -5.64 4.34
N LYS A 36 14.27 -5.55 4.89
CA LYS A 36 14.96 -4.28 5.15
C LYS A 36 16.40 -4.34 4.65
N THR A 37 16.91 -3.19 4.27
CA THR A 37 18.31 -3.02 3.88
C THR A 37 18.91 -1.76 4.49
N SER A 38 20.22 -1.80 4.74
CA SER A 38 21.05 -0.64 5.04
C SER A 38 22.11 -0.41 3.95
N ILE A 39 21.98 -1.10 2.81
CA ILE A 39 22.93 -1.03 1.71
C ILE A 39 22.91 0.38 1.12
N LYS A 40 24.12 0.93 0.99
CA LYS A 40 24.39 2.21 0.36
C LYS A 40 24.57 1.99 -1.14
N SER A 41 23.74 2.63 -1.93
CA SER A 41 23.73 2.56 -3.39
C SER A 41 23.64 3.97 -3.93
N ASN A 42 24.38 4.23 -5.01
CA ASN A 42 24.25 5.46 -5.79
C ASN A 42 23.08 5.40 -6.80
N THR A 43 22.35 4.28 -6.85
CA THR A 43 21.19 4.12 -7.73
C THR A 43 20.03 4.95 -7.22
N GLU A 44 19.31 5.62 -8.11
CA GLU A 44 18.12 6.40 -7.76
C GLU A 44 16.85 5.52 -7.69
N ASP A 45 16.83 4.60 -6.72
CA ASP A 45 15.74 3.65 -6.48
C ASP A 45 15.09 3.77 -5.09
N TYR A 46 15.47 4.79 -4.32
CA TYR A 46 14.88 5.12 -3.03
C TYR A 46 13.81 6.22 -3.15
N VAL A 47 12.73 6.08 -2.38
CA VAL A 47 11.61 7.02 -2.32
C VAL A 47 11.21 7.28 -0.88
N GLU A 48 11.01 8.55 -0.53
CA GLU A 48 10.44 8.96 0.76
C GLU A 48 8.95 9.24 0.63
N LEU A 49 8.25 9.33 1.76
CA LEU A 49 6.82 9.66 1.76
C LEU A 49 6.54 11.01 1.08
N GLU A 50 7.46 11.97 1.20
CA GLU A 50 7.35 13.30 0.58
C GLU A 50 7.58 13.27 -0.94
N ASP A 51 8.17 12.19 -1.46
CA ASP A 51 8.40 11.98 -2.89
C ASP A 51 7.21 11.33 -3.59
N ILE A 52 6.12 11.06 -2.88
CA ILE A 52 4.90 10.46 -3.42
C ILE A 52 3.79 11.50 -3.41
N SER A 53 3.17 11.73 -4.56
CA SER A 53 2.06 12.68 -4.68
C SER A 53 0.86 12.19 -3.88
N GLN A 54 0.18 13.14 -3.22
CA GLN A 54 -1.06 12.83 -2.53
C GLN A 54 -2.13 12.31 -3.52
N TRP A 55 -3.01 11.43 -3.03
CA TRP A 55 -4.18 10.86 -3.72
C TRP A 55 -3.91 9.94 -4.92
N THR A 56 -2.88 10.21 -5.72
CA THR A 56 -2.60 9.45 -6.93
C THR A 56 -1.54 8.37 -6.73
N GLY A 57 -0.75 8.47 -5.66
CA GLY A 57 0.36 7.55 -5.39
C GLY A 57 1.49 7.61 -6.44
N LYS A 58 1.51 8.63 -7.31
CA LYS A 58 2.58 8.81 -8.29
C LYS A 58 3.88 9.18 -7.59
N ILE A 59 4.95 8.51 -7.99
CA ILE A 59 6.31 8.87 -7.57
C ILE A 59 6.69 10.16 -8.30
N LEU A 60 6.97 11.21 -7.53
CA LEU A 60 7.40 12.53 -8.01
C LEU A 60 8.92 12.60 -8.17
N ASN A 61 9.65 12.06 -7.20
CA ASN A 61 11.11 12.06 -7.18
C ASN A 61 11.67 10.69 -6.81
N LYS A 62 12.94 10.46 -7.16
CA LYS A 62 13.73 9.32 -6.70
C LYS A 62 15.06 9.81 -6.18
N ARG A 63 15.62 9.07 -5.24
CA ARG A 63 16.84 9.39 -4.52
C ARG A 63 17.72 8.16 -4.43
N ASN A 64 18.96 8.34 -4.00
CA ASN A 64 19.87 7.26 -3.65
C ASN A 64 19.92 7.04 -2.12
N THR A 65 20.59 5.97 -1.67
CA THR A 65 20.66 5.62 -0.24
C THR A 65 21.97 5.99 0.44
N LEU A 66 22.90 6.67 -0.24
CA LEU A 66 24.25 6.97 0.26
C LEU A 66 24.23 7.68 1.63
N GLU A 67 23.33 8.66 1.79
CA GLU A 67 23.22 9.47 3.02
C GLU A 67 22.18 8.92 4.03
N VAL A 68 21.47 7.84 3.70
CA VAL A 68 20.38 7.33 4.55
C VAL A 68 20.91 6.53 5.74
N ALA A 69 20.92 7.12 6.95
CA ALA A 69 21.53 6.49 8.12
C ALA A 69 20.79 5.25 8.66
N SER A 70 19.48 5.14 8.41
CA SER A 70 18.62 4.08 8.95
C SER A 70 18.39 2.93 7.96
N GLN A 71 17.87 1.81 8.48
CA GLN A 71 17.35 0.75 7.64
C GLN A 71 16.09 1.22 6.90
N VAL A 72 15.99 0.88 5.63
CA VAL A 72 14.83 1.16 4.78
C VAL A 72 14.14 -0.14 4.39
N ASN A 73 12.83 -0.08 4.13
CA ASN A 73 12.09 -1.25 3.66
C ASN A 73 12.34 -1.46 2.16
N VAL A 74 12.51 -2.72 1.77
CA VAL A 74 12.64 -3.12 0.36
C VAL A 74 11.26 -3.44 -0.19
N PHE A 75 11.00 -3.02 -1.42
CA PHE A 75 9.77 -3.35 -2.15
C PHE A 75 10.06 -3.61 -3.62
N TYR A 76 9.12 -4.30 -4.27
CA TYR A 76 9.20 -4.75 -5.64
C TYR A 76 7.91 -4.39 -6.40
N LYS A 77 7.98 -4.46 -7.73
CA LYS A 77 6.80 -4.30 -8.58
C LYS A 77 5.72 -5.30 -8.17
N GLY A 78 4.50 -4.81 -7.94
CA GLY A 78 3.35 -5.60 -7.48
C GLY A 78 3.03 -5.42 -6.00
N ASP A 79 3.91 -4.76 -5.26
CA ASP A 79 3.66 -4.42 -3.87
C ASP A 79 2.73 -3.22 -3.72
N VAL A 80 1.96 -3.23 -2.63
CA VAL A 80 1.17 -2.08 -2.19
C VAL A 80 1.87 -1.42 -1.02
N LEU A 81 2.31 -0.17 -1.22
CA LEU A 81 2.90 0.64 -0.17
C LEU A 81 1.78 1.36 0.61
N PHE A 82 1.82 1.27 1.93
CA PHE A 82 0.80 1.88 2.80
C PHE A 82 1.46 2.74 3.89
N GLY A 83 1.22 4.05 3.86
CA GLY A 83 1.74 5.00 4.83
C GLY A 83 0.94 4.98 6.14
N LYS A 84 1.54 4.51 7.24
CA LYS A 84 0.87 4.48 8.56
C LYS A 84 0.73 5.86 9.22
N LEU A 85 1.69 6.76 8.99
CA LEU A 85 1.79 8.04 9.69
C LEU A 85 0.81 9.09 9.18
N ARG A 86 0.42 9.02 7.90
CA ARG A 86 -0.51 9.95 7.25
C ARG A 86 -1.33 9.20 6.18
N PRO A 87 -2.35 8.43 6.59
CA PRO A 87 -3.12 7.57 5.67
C PRO A 87 -4.04 8.34 4.70
N TYR A 88 -4.12 9.66 4.83
CA TYR A 88 -4.93 10.57 4.01
C TYR A 88 -4.10 11.35 2.97
N LEU A 89 -2.80 11.09 2.90
CA LEU A 89 -1.92 11.58 1.83
C LEU A 89 -1.90 10.55 0.70
#